data_AF-A0A258LH29-F1
#
_entry.id   AF-A0A258LH29-F1
#
_cell.length_a   1.000
_cell.length_b   1.000
_cell.length_c   1.000
_cell.angle_alpha   90.00
_cell.angle_beta   90.00
_cell.angle_gamma   90.00
#
_symmetry.space_group_name_H-M   'P 1'
#
loop_
_entity.id
_entity.type
_entity.pdbx_description
1 polymer ?
#
loop_
_entity_poly.entity_id
_entity_poly.type
_entity_poly.pdbx_seq_one_letter_code
_entity_poly.pdbx_strand_id
1 'polypeptide(L)'
;MKRNYQLVFLSAFLLWFAWPPIPFSSPILLIALVPILLATENIIGAQAKKKGKLIFRTAFLCFFAWNTASIYWVFNSLDSAMPTWVAALISLIPFGLGAVLMTFAFWLYYRLRLITSKVWSYAGLICFWIGYEYLHQSWDLAFPWMNLGNGFAATHQLVQWYEYTGVYGGTLWVLLSN
;
A
#
# COMPACT_ATOMS: atom_id res chain seq x y z
N MET A 1 -13.47 -15.24 -7.39
CA MET A 1 -12.99 -15.13 -5.99
C MET A 1 -11.60 -15.74 -5.79
N LYS A 2 -11.38 -17.05 -5.98
CA LYS A 2 -10.03 -17.67 -5.81
C LYS A 2 -8.92 -16.96 -6.61
N ARG A 3 -9.17 -16.63 -7.87
CA ARG A 3 -8.23 -15.87 -8.73
C ARG A 3 -7.85 -14.49 -8.17
N ASN A 4 -8.77 -13.81 -7.48
CA ASN A 4 -8.51 -12.49 -6.93
C ASN A 4 -7.61 -12.56 -5.70
N TYR A 5 -7.72 -13.62 -4.89
CA TYR A 5 -6.80 -13.84 -3.77
C TYR A 5 -5.36 -14.09 -4.24
N GLN A 6 -5.17 -14.82 -5.33
CA GLN A 6 -3.83 -15.01 -5.93
C GLN A 6 -3.22 -13.67 -6.34
N LEU A 7 -4.01 -12.81 -7.00
CA LEU A 7 -3.55 -11.47 -7.39
C LEU A 7 -3.24 -10.58 -6.18
N VAL A 8 -4.05 -10.66 -5.11
CA VAL A 8 -3.82 -9.95 -3.84
C VAL A 8 -2.48 -10.34 -3.23
N PHE A 9 -2.25 -11.65 -3.05
CA PHE A 9 -1.01 -12.12 -2.43
C PHE A 9 0.20 -11.90 -3.35
N LEU A 10 0.02 -11.95 -4.67
CA LEU A 10 1.07 -11.58 -5.61
C LEU A 10 1.46 -10.10 -5.46
N SER A 11 0.49 -9.19 -5.40
CA SER A 11 0.78 -7.76 -5.18
C SER A 11 1.46 -7.52 -3.83
N ALA A 12 0.96 -8.14 -2.75
CA ALA A 12 1.57 -8.05 -1.44
C ALA A 12 3.03 -8.57 -1.42
N PHE A 13 3.28 -9.69 -2.11
CA PHE A 13 4.63 -10.26 -2.26
C PHE A 13 5.55 -9.33 -3.05
N LEU A 14 5.09 -8.79 -4.19
CA LEU A 14 5.89 -7.86 -5.00
C LEU A 14 6.21 -6.58 -4.22
N LEU A 15 5.22 -6.02 -3.52
CA LEU A 15 5.40 -4.83 -2.68
C LEU A 15 6.41 -5.07 -1.55
N TRP A 16 6.35 -6.23 -0.88
CA TRP A 16 7.31 -6.61 0.16
C TRP A 16 8.71 -6.86 -0.41
N PHE A 17 8.80 -7.60 -1.52
CA PHE A 17 10.08 -7.95 -2.13
C PHE A 17 10.81 -6.72 -2.68
N ALA A 18 10.06 -5.72 -3.15
CA ALA A 18 10.59 -4.44 -3.58
C ALA A 18 10.94 -3.48 -2.43
N TRP A 19 10.60 -3.84 -1.19
CA TRP A 19 10.80 -2.98 -0.03
C TRP A 19 12.22 -3.12 0.55
N PRO A 20 12.80 -2.05 1.12
CA PRO A 20 14.05 -2.15 1.87
C PRO A 20 13.95 -3.20 2.99
N PRO A 21 15.04 -3.93 3.30
CA PRO A 21 16.43 -3.64 2.95
C PRO A 21 16.97 -4.36 1.71
N ILE A 22 16.12 -5.00 0.89
CA ILE A 22 16.57 -5.81 -0.25
C ILE A 22 17.22 -4.90 -1.31
N PRO A 23 18.53 -5.05 -1.62
CA PRO A 23 19.19 -4.18 -2.59
C PRO A 23 18.65 -4.41 -4.00
N PHE A 24 18.57 -3.34 -4.80
CA PHE A 24 18.20 -3.36 -6.23
C PHE A 24 16.79 -3.88 -6.56
N SER A 25 15.94 -4.22 -5.58
CA SER A 25 14.57 -4.69 -5.84
C SER A 25 13.55 -3.55 -5.95
N SER A 26 13.88 -2.34 -5.52
CA SER A 26 12.97 -1.17 -5.52
C SER A 26 12.24 -0.91 -6.85
N PRO A 27 12.85 -1.08 -8.05
CA PRO A 27 12.14 -0.89 -9.33
C PRO A 27 10.91 -1.80 -9.52
N ILE A 28 10.80 -2.91 -8.78
CA ILE A 28 9.62 -3.78 -8.80
C ILE A 28 8.38 -3.03 -8.30
N LEU A 29 8.52 -2.00 -7.46
CA LEU A 29 7.39 -1.15 -7.02
C LEU A 29 6.62 -0.55 -8.21
N LEU A 30 7.31 -0.27 -9.33
CA LEU A 30 6.71 0.31 -10.53
C LEU A 30 5.66 -0.59 -11.18
N ILE A 31 5.59 -1.89 -10.81
CA ILE A 31 4.59 -2.85 -11.30
C ILE A 31 3.90 -3.63 -10.16
N ALA A 32 4.22 -3.35 -8.90
CA ALA A 32 3.81 -4.15 -7.76
C ALA A 32 2.31 -4.05 -7.43
N LEU A 33 1.65 -2.95 -7.80
CA LEU A 33 0.21 -2.71 -7.62
C LEU A 33 -0.64 -3.20 -8.80
N VAL A 34 -0.04 -3.53 -9.95
CA VAL A 34 -0.77 -4.05 -11.12
C VAL A 34 -1.69 -5.23 -10.75
N PRO A 35 -1.26 -6.26 -9.98
CA PRO A 35 -2.13 -7.38 -9.67
C PRO A 35 -3.34 -6.99 -8.80
N ILE A 36 -3.20 -6.09 -7.81
CA ILE A 36 -4.33 -5.64 -6.99
C ILE A 36 -5.31 -4.75 -7.77
N LEU A 37 -4.80 -3.95 -8.72
CA LEU A 37 -5.63 -3.18 -9.66
C LEU A 37 -6.44 -4.12 -10.58
N LEU A 38 -5.83 -5.18 -11.09
CA LEU A 38 -6.52 -6.22 -11.87
C LEU A 38 -7.57 -6.97 -11.04
N ALA A 39 -7.26 -7.32 -9.79
CA ALA A 39 -8.21 -7.94 -8.87
C ALA A 39 -9.43 -7.03 -8.64
N THR A 40 -9.21 -5.73 -8.58
CA THR A 40 -10.24 -4.72 -8.39
C THR A 40 -11.14 -4.59 -9.61
N GLU A 41 -10.58 -4.46 -10.82
CA GLU A 41 -11.38 -4.44 -12.05
C GLU A 41 -12.18 -5.74 -12.24
N ASN A 42 -11.61 -6.90 -11.88
CA ASN A 42 -12.34 -8.17 -11.87
C ASN A 42 -13.57 -8.14 -10.94
N ILE A 43 -13.47 -7.51 -9.77
CA ILE A 43 -14.60 -7.36 -8.83
C ILE A 43 -15.64 -6.37 -9.36
N ILE A 44 -15.18 -5.27 -9.96
CA ILE A 44 -16.06 -4.24 -10.54
C ILE A 44 -16.88 -4.83 -11.70
N GLY A 45 -16.27 -5.62 -12.59
CA GLY A 45 -16.94 -6.27 -13.71
C GLY A 45 -17.80 -7.49 -13.34
N ALA A 46 -17.59 -8.10 -12.17
CA ALA A 46 -18.32 -9.31 -11.77
C ALA A 46 -19.78 -9.04 -11.37
N GLN A 47 -20.65 -10.03 -11.53
CA GLN A 47 -22.03 -10.03 -10.98
C GLN A 47 -22.04 -10.39 -9.48
N ALA A 48 -21.32 -9.61 -8.68
CA ALA A 48 -21.19 -9.81 -7.23
C ALA A 48 -22.04 -8.83 -6.42
N LYS A 49 -22.69 -9.32 -5.35
CA LYS A 49 -23.33 -8.46 -4.35
C LYS A 49 -22.27 -7.81 -3.45
N LYS A 50 -22.55 -6.59 -2.95
CA LYS A 50 -21.71 -5.87 -1.97
C LYS A 50 -20.24 -5.65 -2.44
N LYS A 51 -20.05 -5.25 -3.71
CA LYS A 51 -18.73 -5.00 -4.33
C LYS A 51 -17.80 -4.11 -3.50
N GLY A 52 -18.33 -3.03 -2.90
CA GLY A 52 -17.53 -2.14 -2.05
C GLY A 52 -16.91 -2.84 -0.83
N LYS A 53 -17.66 -3.74 -0.17
CA LYS A 53 -17.13 -4.54 0.95
C LYS A 53 -16.09 -5.54 0.47
N LEU A 54 -16.29 -6.10 -0.72
CA LEU A 54 -15.35 -7.04 -1.31
C LEU A 54 -14.03 -6.36 -1.67
N ILE A 55 -14.07 -5.18 -2.29
CA ILE A 55 -12.87 -4.38 -2.61
C ILE A 55 -12.14 -3.96 -1.34
N PHE A 56 -12.87 -3.46 -0.34
CA PHE A 56 -12.26 -3.09 0.94
C PHE A 56 -11.51 -4.27 1.56
N ARG A 57 -12.12 -5.46 1.63
CA ARG A 57 -11.47 -6.68 2.16
C ARG A 57 -10.26 -7.10 1.31
N THR A 58 -10.37 -6.98 -0.01
CA THR A 58 -9.32 -7.39 -0.96
C THR A 58 -8.10 -6.49 -0.83
N ALA A 59 -8.30 -5.17 -0.81
CA ALA A 59 -7.24 -4.18 -0.58
C ALA A 59 -6.66 -4.27 0.83
N PHE A 60 -7.49 -4.42 1.86
CA PHE A 60 -7.02 -4.60 3.24
C PHE A 60 -6.12 -5.82 3.39
N LEU A 61 -6.49 -6.96 2.83
CA LEU A 61 -5.64 -8.16 2.88
C LEU A 61 -4.29 -7.93 2.18
N CYS A 62 -4.28 -7.22 1.05
CA CYS A 62 -3.04 -6.88 0.33
C CYS A 62 -2.12 -5.99 1.17
N PHE A 63 -2.65 -4.84 1.61
CA PHE A 63 -1.86 -3.84 2.31
C PHE A 63 -1.49 -4.28 3.72
N PHE A 64 -2.36 -4.99 4.43
CA PHE A 64 -2.04 -5.58 5.73
C PHE A 64 -0.90 -6.60 5.60
N ALA A 65 -0.98 -7.53 4.63
CA ALA A 65 0.09 -8.50 4.41
C ALA A 65 1.42 -7.82 4.06
N TRP A 66 1.39 -6.82 3.18
CA TRP A 66 2.58 -6.04 2.82
C TRP A 66 3.15 -5.27 4.01
N ASN A 67 2.32 -4.56 4.78
CA ASN A 67 2.73 -3.83 5.98
C ASN A 67 3.35 -4.80 6.98
N THR A 68 2.63 -5.86 7.38
CA THR A 68 3.15 -6.86 8.31
C THR A 68 4.47 -7.45 7.85
N ALA A 69 4.62 -7.82 6.58
CA ALA A 69 5.86 -8.41 6.07
C ALA A 69 7.03 -7.40 6.01
N SER A 70 6.75 -6.11 5.79
CA SER A 70 7.79 -5.08 5.62
C SER A 70 8.25 -4.47 6.93
N ILE A 71 7.34 -4.33 7.90
CA ILE A 71 7.61 -3.71 9.20
C ILE A 71 7.49 -4.71 10.37
N TYR A 72 7.63 -6.01 10.12
CA TYR A 72 7.59 -7.05 11.16
C TYR A 72 8.60 -6.82 12.30
N TRP A 73 9.69 -6.09 12.02
CA TRP A 73 10.68 -5.71 13.03
C TRP A 73 10.07 -4.92 14.20
N VAL A 74 8.97 -4.19 14.00
CA VAL A 74 8.27 -3.46 15.08
C VAL A 74 7.82 -4.44 16.17
N PHE A 75 7.28 -5.59 15.77
CA PHE A 75 6.89 -6.64 16.71
C PHE A 75 8.11 -7.18 17.44
N ASN A 76 9.20 -7.51 16.73
CA ASN A 76 10.42 -8.02 17.36
C ASN A 76 11.03 -7.02 18.35
N SER A 77 10.98 -5.72 18.05
CA SER A 77 11.44 -4.67 18.95
C SER A 77 10.58 -4.60 20.22
N LEU A 78 9.25 -4.70 20.09
CA LEU A 78 8.34 -4.68 21.24
C LEU A 78 8.45 -5.96 22.08
N ASP A 79 8.48 -7.14 21.45
CA ASP A 79 8.60 -8.45 22.11
C ASP A 79 9.89 -8.56 22.94
N SER A 80 10.96 -7.88 22.52
CA SER A 80 12.19 -7.79 23.31
C SER A 80 12.06 -7.02 24.63
N ALA A 81 11.01 -6.19 24.77
CA ALA A 81 10.83 -5.27 25.90
C ALA A 81 9.54 -5.53 26.71
N MET A 82 8.61 -6.36 26.22
CA MET A 82 7.32 -6.63 26.88
C MET A 82 6.77 -8.02 26.52
N PRO A 83 5.79 -8.56 27.28
CA PRO A 83 5.22 -9.87 26.98
C PRO A 83 4.66 -9.97 25.55
N THR A 84 4.90 -11.11 24.90
CA THR A 84 4.58 -11.36 23.49
C THR A 84 3.16 -11.01 23.08
N TRP A 85 2.17 -11.30 23.93
CA TRP A 85 0.77 -10.99 23.63
C TRP A 85 0.49 -9.48 23.63
N VAL A 86 1.17 -8.71 24.49
CA VAL A 86 1.09 -7.24 24.51
C VAL A 86 1.78 -6.67 23.28
N ALA A 87 2.99 -7.15 22.97
CA ALA A 87 3.74 -6.76 21.79
C ALA A 87 2.94 -7.01 20.51
N ALA A 88 2.29 -8.16 20.40
CA ALA A 88 1.42 -8.49 19.27
C ALA A 88 0.26 -7.51 19.14
N LEU A 89 -0.46 -7.21 20.24
CA LEU A 89 -1.58 -6.26 20.22
C LEU A 89 -1.15 -4.84 19.83
N ILE A 90 -0.04 -4.35 20.37
CA ILE A 90 0.47 -3.00 20.05
C ILE A 90 0.96 -2.95 18.60
N SER A 91 1.62 -3.99 18.10
CA SER A 91 2.10 -4.07 16.71
C SER A 91 0.97 -4.06 15.67
N LEU A 92 -0.24 -4.49 16.04
CA LEU A 92 -1.41 -4.37 15.17
C LEU A 92 -1.77 -2.91 14.84
N ILE A 93 -1.34 -1.93 15.65
CA ILE A 93 -1.56 -0.51 15.37
C ILE A 93 -0.81 -0.12 14.08
N PRO A 94 0.53 -0.18 13.99
CA PRO A 94 1.22 0.16 12.75
C PRO A 94 0.89 -0.79 11.60
N PHE A 95 0.67 -2.09 11.85
CA PHE A 95 0.34 -3.05 10.77
C PHE A 95 -1.06 -2.81 10.20
N GLY A 96 -2.02 -2.53 11.08
CA GLY A 96 -3.45 -2.42 10.76
C GLY A 96 -3.86 -1.02 10.37
N LEU A 97 -3.47 -0.01 11.14
CA LEU A 97 -3.90 1.38 10.93
C LEU A 97 -3.41 1.92 9.58
N GLY A 98 -2.11 1.73 9.27
CA GLY A 98 -1.55 2.08 7.97
C GLY A 98 -2.26 1.37 6.82
N ALA A 99 -2.49 0.07 6.96
CA ALA A 99 -3.23 -0.72 5.98
C ALA A 99 -4.69 -0.26 5.81
N VAL A 100 -5.37 0.17 6.88
CA VAL A 100 -6.74 0.73 6.81
C VAL A 100 -6.75 2.05 6.04
N LEU A 101 -5.80 2.95 6.30
CA LEU A 101 -5.69 4.23 5.59
C LEU A 101 -5.42 4.02 4.09
N MET A 102 -4.47 3.16 3.74
CA MET A 102 -4.20 2.75 2.35
C MET A 102 -5.44 2.14 1.70
N THR A 103 -6.12 1.24 2.42
CA THR A 103 -7.37 0.61 1.95
C THR A 103 -8.45 1.64 1.72
N PHE A 104 -8.55 2.66 2.58
CA PHE A 104 -9.53 3.72 2.45
C PHE A 104 -9.26 4.58 1.19
N ALA A 105 -8.01 4.99 0.96
CA ALA A 105 -7.63 5.68 -0.27
C ALA A 105 -7.93 4.86 -1.52
N PHE A 106 -7.59 3.57 -1.50
CA PHE A 106 -7.88 2.64 -2.60
C PHE A 106 -9.38 2.37 -2.77
N TRP A 107 -10.15 2.38 -1.69
CA TRP A 107 -11.60 2.25 -1.73
C TRP A 107 -12.27 3.51 -2.31
N LEU A 108 -11.74 4.70 -2.02
CA LEU A 108 -12.17 5.95 -2.65
C LEU A 108 -11.92 5.92 -4.17
N TYR A 109 -10.78 5.37 -4.61
CA TYR A 109 -10.55 5.07 -6.03
C TYR A 109 -11.68 4.24 -6.63
N TYR A 110 -12.08 3.14 -5.97
CA TYR A 110 -13.22 2.34 -6.43
C TYR A 110 -14.52 3.15 -6.49
N ARG A 111 -14.80 3.98 -5.48
CA ARG A 111 -16.00 4.83 -5.48
C ARG A 111 -16.00 5.79 -6.66
N LEU A 112 -14.85 6.40 -6.96
CA LEU A 112 -14.68 7.28 -8.10
C LEU A 112 -14.84 6.53 -9.42
N ARG A 113 -14.28 5.31 -9.52
CA ARG A 113 -14.38 4.42 -10.69
C ARG A 113 -15.81 4.03 -11.07
N LEU A 114 -16.78 4.14 -10.14
CA LEU A 114 -18.21 3.91 -10.41
C LEU A 114 -18.91 5.10 -11.05
N ILE A 115 -18.37 6.32 -10.91
CA ILE A 115 -19.01 7.56 -11.35
C ILE A 115 -18.22 8.32 -12.41
N THR A 116 -16.96 7.96 -12.65
CA THR A 116 -16.09 8.57 -13.67
C THR A 116 -15.44 7.54 -14.59
N SER A 117 -14.73 8.02 -15.61
CA SER A 117 -13.94 7.18 -16.50
C SER A 117 -12.73 6.57 -15.77
N LYS A 118 -12.19 5.48 -16.34
CA LYS A 118 -11.03 4.77 -15.81
C LYS A 118 -9.83 5.71 -15.59
N VAL A 119 -9.54 6.60 -16.54
CA VAL A 119 -8.43 7.57 -16.46
C VAL A 119 -8.60 8.52 -15.27
N TRP A 120 -9.79 9.12 -15.13
CA TRP A 120 -10.08 10.02 -14.01
C TRP A 120 -10.07 9.30 -12.66
N SER A 121 -10.48 8.04 -12.63
CA SER A 121 -10.38 7.24 -11.40
C SER A 121 -8.94 6.99 -10.98
N TYR A 122 -8.01 6.74 -11.92
CA TYR A 122 -6.58 6.60 -11.61
C TYR A 122 -5.95 7.91 -11.15
N ALA A 123 -6.29 9.04 -11.77
CA ALA A 123 -5.87 10.35 -11.26
C ALA A 123 -6.36 10.57 -9.82
N GLY A 124 -7.60 10.17 -9.51
CA GLY A 124 -8.12 10.19 -8.15
C GLY A 124 -7.37 9.25 -7.19
N LEU A 125 -6.99 8.04 -7.64
CA LEU A 125 -6.16 7.13 -6.84
C LEU A 125 -4.87 7.80 -6.41
N ILE A 126 -4.17 8.46 -7.34
CA ILE A 126 -2.94 9.20 -7.04
C ILE A 126 -3.18 10.27 -5.97
N CYS A 127 -4.21 11.10 -6.13
CA CYS A 127 -4.56 12.15 -5.17
C CYS A 127 -4.94 11.57 -3.79
N PHE A 128 -5.76 10.53 -3.74
CA PHE A 128 -6.15 9.89 -2.48
C PHE A 128 -4.97 9.21 -1.79
N TRP A 129 -4.06 8.61 -2.58
CA TRP A 129 -2.88 7.93 -2.06
C TRP A 129 -1.92 8.92 -1.42
N ILE A 130 -1.51 9.95 -2.16
CA ILE A 130 -0.64 11.02 -1.62
C ILE A 130 -1.31 11.73 -0.45
N GLY A 131 -2.63 11.94 -0.51
CA GLY A 131 -3.41 12.51 0.59
C GLY A 131 -3.35 11.68 1.87
N TYR A 132 -3.44 10.34 1.80
CA TYR A 132 -3.26 9.53 3.00
C TYR A 132 -1.80 9.54 3.47
N GLU A 133 -0.81 9.50 2.56
CA GLU A 133 0.60 9.49 2.96
C GLU A 133 0.94 10.76 3.75
N TYR A 134 0.47 11.91 3.26
CA TYR A 134 0.59 13.18 3.96
C TYR A 134 -0.10 13.16 5.32
N LEU A 135 -1.35 12.67 5.40
CA LEU A 135 -2.07 12.52 6.67
C LEU A 135 -1.29 11.65 7.67
N HIS A 136 -0.82 10.49 7.23
CA HIS A 136 -0.12 9.51 8.06
C HIS A 136 1.29 9.99 8.47
N GLN A 137 1.83 11.01 7.79
CA GLN A 137 3.07 11.68 8.14
C GLN A 137 2.88 12.80 9.17
N SER A 138 1.72 13.46 9.21
CA SER A 138 1.52 14.70 9.99
C SER A 138 0.64 14.56 11.23
N TRP A 139 -0.11 13.46 11.39
CA TRP A 139 -1.02 13.28 12.53
C TRP A 139 -0.34 12.69 13.78
N ASP A 140 -1.05 12.69 14.92
CA ASP A 140 -0.48 12.25 16.22
C ASP A 140 -0.10 10.76 16.28
N LEU A 141 -0.70 9.92 15.43
CA LEU A 141 -0.38 8.49 15.32
C LEU A 141 0.59 8.23 14.16
N ALA A 142 1.42 9.20 13.79
CA ALA A 142 2.26 9.12 12.60
C ALA A 142 3.20 7.92 12.62
N PHE A 143 3.05 7.05 11.62
CA PHE A 143 4.00 5.97 11.34
C PHE A 143 4.25 5.86 9.83
N PRO A 144 4.86 6.90 9.20
CA PRO A 144 4.96 7.04 7.76
C PRO A 144 6.03 6.14 7.11
N TRP A 145 6.36 4.99 7.71
CA TRP A 145 7.31 4.04 7.15
C TRP A 145 6.88 3.57 5.77
N MET A 146 5.57 3.31 5.60
CA MET A 146 4.98 2.72 4.40
C MET A 146 4.56 3.78 3.35
N ASN A 147 5.38 4.80 3.16
CA ASN A 147 5.27 5.76 2.05
C ASN A 147 5.95 5.17 0.80
N LEU A 148 5.26 5.08 -0.33
CA LEU A 148 5.78 4.40 -1.53
C LEU A 148 7.12 4.99 -2.01
N GLY A 149 7.32 6.30 -1.90
CA GLY A 149 8.57 6.95 -2.27
C GLY A 149 9.77 6.47 -1.45
N ASN A 150 9.57 6.06 -0.19
CA ASN A 150 10.63 5.50 0.66
C ASN A 150 11.10 4.12 0.20
N GLY A 151 10.33 3.42 -0.63
CA GLY A 151 10.69 2.10 -1.14
C GLY A 151 12.01 2.06 -1.94
N PHE A 152 12.48 3.21 -2.41
CA PHE A 152 13.76 3.38 -3.10
C PHE A 152 14.96 3.65 -2.19
N ALA A 153 14.79 3.62 -0.85
CA ALA A 153 15.88 3.92 0.09
C ALA A 153 17.12 3.02 -0.09
N ALA A 154 16.93 1.74 -0.45
CA ALA A 154 18.01 0.80 -0.73
C ALA A 154 18.62 0.95 -2.14
N THR A 155 18.01 1.76 -3.01
CA THR A 155 18.44 2.01 -4.41
C THR A 155 18.42 3.53 -4.70
N HIS A 156 19.01 4.32 -3.80
CA HIS A 156 18.91 5.78 -3.82
C HIS A 156 19.49 6.42 -5.10
N GLN A 157 20.35 5.72 -5.84
CA GLN A 157 20.94 6.18 -7.10
C GLN A 157 19.87 6.50 -8.17
N LEU A 158 18.71 5.84 -8.12
CA LEU A 158 17.61 6.04 -9.09
C LEU A 158 16.72 7.25 -8.75
N VAL A 159 16.86 7.80 -7.54
CA VAL A 159 15.93 8.79 -6.98
C VAL A 159 16.63 10.07 -6.51
N GLN A 160 17.81 10.38 -7.07
CA GLN A 160 18.50 11.64 -6.77
C GLN A 160 17.65 12.87 -7.07
N TRP A 161 16.79 12.80 -8.10
CA TRP A 161 15.82 13.84 -8.45
C TRP A 161 14.76 14.12 -7.38
N TYR A 162 14.64 13.28 -6.33
CA TYR A 162 13.83 13.61 -5.14
C TYR A 162 14.30 14.91 -4.48
N GLU A 163 15.51 15.41 -4.76
CA GLU A 163 15.94 16.75 -4.31
C GLU A 163 14.95 17.87 -4.73
N TYR A 164 14.25 17.71 -5.85
CA TYR A 164 13.30 18.70 -6.37
C TYR A 164 11.85 18.44 -5.93
N THR A 165 11.44 17.18 -5.84
CA THR A 165 10.04 16.79 -5.62
C THR A 165 9.76 16.25 -4.22
N GLY A 166 10.80 15.94 -3.46
CA GLY A 166 10.72 15.14 -2.25
C GLY A 166 10.22 13.72 -2.49
N VAL A 167 9.95 13.02 -1.38
CA VAL A 167 9.50 11.61 -1.37
C VAL A 167 8.18 11.40 -2.11
N TYR A 168 7.28 12.38 -2.10
CA TYR A 168 5.99 12.29 -2.78
C TYR A 168 6.12 12.24 -4.31
N GLY A 169 7.20 12.79 -4.89
CA GLY A 169 7.52 12.57 -6.30
C GLY A 169 7.75 11.10 -6.60
N GLY A 170 8.39 10.39 -5.67
CA GLY A 170 8.55 8.94 -5.68
C GLY A 170 7.24 8.18 -5.70
N THR A 171 6.34 8.52 -4.77
CA THR A 171 4.99 7.96 -4.73
C THR A 171 4.27 8.19 -6.06
N LEU A 172 4.34 9.40 -6.60
CA LEU A 172 3.76 9.72 -7.91
C LEU A 172 4.35 8.85 -9.02
N TRP A 173 5.67 8.67 -9.05
CA TRP A 173 6.35 7.83 -10.04
C TRP A 173 5.92 6.36 -9.96
N VAL A 174 5.80 5.81 -8.75
CA VAL A 174 5.29 4.46 -8.53
C VAL A 174 3.86 4.32 -9.02
N LEU A 175 2.97 5.23 -8.61
CA LEU A 175 1.55 5.13 -8.94
C LEU A 175 1.26 5.38 -10.43
N LEU A 176 2.02 6.25 -11.10
CA LEU A 176 1.88 6.46 -12.55
C LEU A 176 2.34 5.25 -13.37
N SER A 177 3.26 4.45 -12.83
CA SER A 177 3.81 3.28 -13.53
C SER A 177 2.93 2.03 -13.43
N ASN A 178 2.05 1.97 -12.42
CA ASN A 178 1.16 0.83 -12.12
C ASN A 178 -0.21 0.92 -12.77
#